data_AF-A0A930SUP9-F1
#
_entry.id   AF-A0A930SUP9-F1
#
_cell.length_a   1.000
_cell.length_b   1.000
_cell.length_c   1.000
_cell.angle_alpha   90.00
_cell.angle_beta   90.00
_cell.angle_gamma   90.00
#
_symmetry.space_group_name_H-M   'P 1'
#
loop_
_entity.id
_entity.type
_entity.pdbx_description
1 polymer ?
#
loop_
_entity_poly.entity_id
_entity_poly.type
_entity_poly.pdbx_seq_one_letter_code
_entity_poly.pdbx_strand_id
1 'polypeptide(L)'
;MESFSDFANRLPRGRTYARNGSVCHLQIETGQVKAFVCGSSLYEVNIHFKTLSAKKWEQIKKKCAGEIGSLLELLQGQLSQEVMHIVSDASKGLFPRPGEMHFDCNCPDWADLCKHIAAVLYGIGHRLDSQPDLLFVLRGVDPQELVSDSFAIPEPVSVVHAIEQDQLAAIFGIEMDADSVPQSPAPRSSKSPKSTPKKPLKPKSSSIRIRPSGASVRRLRKKLGLSLAEFADQADVTIATVKRWEACPDKLQLKARSLEALQQLHQRAY
;
A
#
# COMPACT_ATOMS: atom_id res chain seq x y z
N MET A 1 -15.74 -11.13 19.24
CA MET A 1 -17.15 -10.72 19.07
C MET A 1 -18.09 -11.44 20.03
N GLU A 2 -17.85 -12.70 20.40
CA GLU A 2 -18.79 -13.47 21.24
C GLU A 2 -18.61 -13.22 22.75
N SER A 3 -17.51 -12.58 23.15
CA SER A 3 -17.26 -12.12 24.53
C SER A 3 -18.13 -10.91 24.94
N PHE A 4 -18.89 -10.35 24.00
CA PHE A 4 -19.81 -9.24 24.22
C PHE A 4 -21.18 -9.83 24.66
N SER A 5 -21.27 -10.23 25.93
CA SER A 5 -22.41 -10.99 26.49
C SER A 5 -23.75 -10.25 26.52
N ASP A 6 -23.76 -8.91 26.53
CA ASP A 6 -25.00 -8.11 26.59
C ASP A 6 -25.73 -7.96 25.24
N PHE A 7 -25.23 -8.60 24.17
CA PHE A 7 -25.68 -8.36 22.80
C PHE A 7 -26.32 -9.57 22.11
N ALA A 8 -26.70 -10.60 22.88
CA ALA A 8 -27.20 -11.88 22.38
C ALA A 8 -28.36 -11.75 21.36
N ASN A 9 -29.25 -10.77 21.51
CA ASN A 9 -30.35 -10.51 20.56
C ASN A 9 -29.97 -9.57 19.40
N ARG A 10 -28.87 -8.83 19.51
CA ARG A 10 -28.46 -7.79 18.55
C ARG A 10 -27.47 -8.34 17.52
N LEU A 11 -26.57 -9.24 17.93
CA LEU A 11 -25.60 -9.89 17.04
C LEU A 11 -26.25 -10.73 15.93
N PRO A 12 -27.27 -11.57 16.19
CA PRO A 12 -27.92 -12.36 15.13
C PRO A 12 -28.61 -11.47 14.07
N ARG A 13 -29.20 -10.34 14.52
CA ARG A 13 -29.80 -9.35 13.63
C ARG A 13 -28.74 -8.64 12.78
N GLY A 14 -27.63 -8.21 13.39
CA GLY A 14 -26.50 -7.63 12.66
C GLY A 14 -25.91 -8.60 11.64
N ARG A 15 -25.76 -9.88 11.99
CA ARG A 15 -25.32 -10.94 11.08
C ARG A 15 -26.25 -11.09 9.87
N THR A 16 -27.55 -10.99 10.10
CA THR A 16 -28.57 -11.05 9.04
C THR A 16 -28.43 -9.86 8.08
N TYR A 17 -28.24 -8.65 8.60
CA TYR A 17 -28.01 -7.45 7.78
C TYR A 17 -26.74 -7.56 6.93
N ALA A 18 -25.65 -8.06 7.52
CA ALA A 18 -24.41 -8.29 6.76
C ALA A 18 -24.61 -9.33 5.65
N ARG A 19 -25.32 -10.43 5.94
CA ARG A 19 -25.60 -11.50 4.96
C ARG A 19 -26.55 -11.08 3.84
N ASN A 20 -27.52 -10.23 4.13
CA ASN A 20 -28.51 -9.77 3.15
C ASN A 20 -28.01 -8.60 2.29
N GLY A 21 -26.72 -8.23 2.40
CA GLY A 21 -26.15 -7.13 1.62
C GLY A 21 -26.63 -5.74 2.06
N SER A 22 -27.10 -5.59 3.30
CA SER A 22 -27.57 -4.29 3.81
C SER A 22 -26.44 -3.29 4.05
N VAL A 23 -25.18 -3.74 4.09
CA VAL A 23 -24.01 -2.85 4.18
C VAL A 23 -23.65 -2.40 2.77
N CYS A 24 -24.10 -1.20 2.39
CA CYS A 24 -23.94 -0.67 1.03
C CYS A 24 -22.51 -0.20 0.74
N HIS A 25 -21.83 0.32 1.76
CA HIS A 25 -20.47 0.83 1.65
C HIS A 25 -19.71 0.50 2.92
N LEU A 26 -18.45 0.11 2.76
CA LEU A 26 -17.54 -0.14 3.87
C LEU A 26 -16.15 0.31 3.43
N GLN A 27 -15.60 1.30 4.12
CA GLN A 27 -14.31 1.88 3.85
C GLN A 27 -13.46 1.82 5.11
N ILE A 28 -12.34 1.11 5.00
CA ILE A 28 -11.36 0.95 6.07
C ILE A 28 -10.27 1.99 5.84
N GLU A 29 -10.08 2.87 6.82
CA GLU A 29 -9.04 3.89 6.84
C GLU A 29 -8.18 3.69 8.08
N THR A 30 -7.10 4.46 8.20
CA THR A 30 -6.24 4.41 9.38
C THR A 30 -6.99 4.87 10.62
N GLY A 31 -7.12 3.97 11.61
CA GLY A 31 -7.78 4.24 12.89
C GLY A 31 -9.29 4.43 12.83
N GLN A 32 -9.94 4.24 11.67
CA GLN A 32 -11.38 4.40 11.55
C GLN A 32 -11.97 3.57 10.40
N VAL A 33 -13.24 3.21 10.54
CA VAL A 33 -14.04 2.59 9.48
C VAL A 33 -15.31 3.40 9.29
N LYS A 34 -15.57 3.80 8.05
CA LYS A 34 -16.79 4.49 7.65
C LYS A 34 -17.65 3.55 6.83
N ALA A 35 -18.92 3.45 7.18
CA ALA A 35 -19.84 2.54 6.51
C ALA A 35 -21.25 3.13 6.40
N PHE A 36 -21.94 2.70 5.35
CA PHE A 36 -23.36 3.01 5.15
C PHE A 36 -24.18 1.74 5.18
N VAL A 37 -25.20 1.70 6.03
CA VAL A 37 -26.07 0.54 6.22
C VAL A 37 -27.51 0.92 5.86
N CYS A 38 -28.10 0.18 4.92
CA CYS A 38 -29.49 0.33 4.52
C CYS A 38 -30.39 -0.48 5.47
N GLY A 39 -31.33 0.21 6.12
CA GLY A 39 -32.40 -0.39 6.91
C GLY A 39 -33.73 0.27 6.55
N SER A 40 -34.44 0.78 7.55
CA SER A 40 -35.62 1.63 7.31
C SER A 40 -35.25 2.94 6.62
N SER A 41 -34.03 3.42 6.88
CA SER A 41 -33.38 4.55 6.20
C SER A 41 -31.92 4.20 5.95
N LEU A 42 -31.18 5.09 5.29
CA LEU A 42 -29.73 4.98 5.19
C LEU A 42 -29.10 5.47 6.50
N TYR A 43 -28.36 4.60 7.18
CA TYR A 43 -27.65 4.93 8.41
C TYR A 43 -26.16 5.05 8.15
N GLU A 44 -25.55 6.07 8.76
CA GLU A 44 -24.11 6.28 8.76
C GLU A 44 -23.54 5.65 10.04
N VAL A 45 -22.52 4.83 9.85
CA VAL A 45 -21.81 4.13 10.93
C VAL A 45 -20.33 4.49 10.83
N ASN A 46 -19.80 5.04 11.91
CA ASN A 46 -18.39 5.35 12.07
C ASN A 46 -17.85 4.52 13.25
N ILE A 47 -16.77 3.78 13.02
CA ILE A 47 -16.12 2.98 14.06
C ILE A 47 -14.68 3.47 14.19
N HIS A 48 -14.33 3.96 15.36
CA HIS A 48 -12.98 4.43 15.66
C HIS A 48 -12.18 3.34 16.37
N PHE A 49 -10.96 3.13 15.89
CA PHE A 49 -10.02 2.17 16.44
C PHE A 49 -8.80 2.91 16.97
N LYS A 50 -8.35 2.55 18.17
CA LYS A 50 -7.10 3.07 18.70
C LYS A 50 -5.93 2.54 17.86
N THR A 51 -5.08 3.43 17.39
CA THR A 51 -3.84 3.08 16.70
C THR A 51 -2.88 2.34 17.65
N LEU A 52 -2.02 1.49 17.10
CA LEU A 52 -1.09 0.70 17.89
C LEU A 52 0.03 1.61 18.43
N SER A 53 0.44 1.39 19.69
CA SER A 53 1.60 2.11 20.23
C SER A 53 2.91 1.56 19.66
N ALA A 54 3.90 2.45 19.45
CA ALA A 54 5.22 2.07 18.92
C ALA A 54 5.89 0.94 19.72
N LYS A 55 5.77 0.95 21.06
CA LYS A 55 6.30 -0.12 21.93
C LYS A 55 5.67 -1.49 21.65
N LYS A 56 4.35 -1.54 21.43
CA LYS A 56 3.66 -2.80 21.07
C LYS A 56 4.06 -3.23 19.67
N TRP A 57 4.22 -2.29 18.75
CA TRP A 57 4.66 -2.58 17.39
C TRP A 57 6.05 -3.21 17.37
N GLU A 58 7.03 -2.64 18.06
CA GLU A 58 8.37 -3.21 18.20
C GLU A 58 8.36 -4.62 18.80
N GLN A 59 7.47 -4.90 19.77
CA GLN A 59 7.34 -6.25 20.32
C GLN A 59 6.82 -7.25 19.30
N ILE A 60 5.92 -6.83 18.41
CA ILE A 60 5.43 -7.68 17.32
C ILE A 60 6.55 -7.89 16.30
N LYS A 61 7.27 -6.83 15.90
CA LYS A 61 8.43 -6.93 14.99
C LYS A 61 9.47 -7.92 15.50
N LYS A 62 9.85 -7.84 16.78
CA LYS A 62 10.81 -8.78 17.40
C LYS A 62 10.34 -10.23 17.44
N LYS A 63 9.02 -10.48 17.49
CA LYS A 63 8.48 -11.84 17.46
C LYS A 63 8.38 -12.39 16.05
N CYS A 64 8.09 -11.54 15.08
CA CYS A 64 8.08 -11.94 13.68
C CYS A 64 9.51 -12.13 13.14
N ALA A 65 10.51 -11.46 13.73
CA ALA A 65 11.92 -11.66 13.40
C ALA A 65 12.33 -13.13 13.64
N GLY A 66 12.66 -13.84 12.56
CA GLY A 66 13.03 -15.26 12.58
C GLY A 66 11.93 -16.24 12.15
N GLU A 67 10.67 -15.79 12.07
CA GLU A 67 9.51 -16.61 11.68
C GLU A 67 9.05 -16.33 10.23
N ILE A 68 9.75 -15.45 9.50
CA ILE A 68 9.46 -15.17 8.10
C ILE A 68 9.98 -16.35 7.27
N GLY A 69 9.10 -17.34 7.05
CA GLY A 69 9.44 -18.59 6.38
C GLY A 69 9.90 -18.44 4.93
N SER A 70 9.56 -17.35 4.24
CA SER A 70 9.97 -17.11 2.86
C SER A 70 10.12 -15.63 2.52
N LEU A 71 11.33 -15.24 2.13
CA LEU A 71 11.65 -13.93 1.57
C LEU A 71 10.77 -13.60 0.34
N LEU A 72 10.41 -14.61 -0.44
CA LEU A 72 9.65 -14.43 -1.67
C LEU A 72 8.19 -14.08 -1.40
N GLU A 73 7.56 -14.71 -0.40
CA GLU A 73 6.19 -14.37 0.04
C GLU A 73 6.14 -12.93 0.54
N LEU A 74 7.14 -12.55 1.32
CA LEU A 74 7.30 -11.22 1.87
C LEU A 74 7.49 -10.15 0.77
N LEU A 75 8.30 -10.44 -0.26
CA LEU A 75 8.47 -9.58 -1.45
C LEU A 75 7.17 -9.43 -2.26
N GLN A 76 6.32 -10.46 -2.24
CA GLN A 76 5.00 -10.45 -2.86
C GLN A 76 3.94 -9.76 -1.99
N GLY A 77 4.30 -9.30 -0.79
CA GLY A 77 3.36 -8.71 0.17
C GLY A 77 2.46 -9.74 0.84
N GLN A 78 2.81 -11.03 0.76
CA GLN A 78 2.10 -12.11 1.42
C GLN A 78 2.76 -12.41 2.77
N LEU A 79 1.95 -12.53 3.82
CA LEU A 79 2.41 -12.86 5.16
C LEU A 79 2.42 -14.39 5.33
N SER A 80 3.52 -14.95 5.85
CA SER A 80 3.59 -16.37 6.15
C SER A 80 2.57 -16.76 7.22
N GLN A 81 2.23 -18.05 7.31
CA GLN A 81 1.24 -18.53 8.28
C GLN A 81 1.69 -18.27 9.73
N GLU A 82 2.98 -18.35 10.03
CA GLU A 82 3.53 -18.06 11.36
C GLU A 82 3.35 -16.59 11.73
N VAL A 83 3.68 -15.67 10.81
CA VAL A 83 3.49 -14.23 11.01
C VAL A 83 2.01 -13.91 11.20
N MET A 84 1.14 -14.54 10.40
CA MET A 84 -0.31 -14.40 10.55
C MET A 84 -0.78 -14.88 11.93
N HIS A 85 -0.27 -15.98 12.46
CA HIS A 85 -0.60 -16.46 13.81
C HIS A 85 -0.17 -15.47 14.90
N ILE A 86 1.03 -14.87 14.78
CA ILE A 86 1.54 -13.88 15.75
C ILE A 86 0.71 -12.59 15.71
N VAL A 87 0.39 -12.12 14.50
CA VAL A 87 -0.36 -10.89 14.27
C VAL A 87 -1.84 -11.04 14.67
N SER A 88 -2.41 -12.23 14.50
CA SER A 88 -3.82 -12.52 14.84
C SER A 88 -4.05 -12.93 16.31
N ASP A 89 -3.00 -13.02 17.13
CA ASP A 89 -3.12 -13.31 18.56
C ASP A 89 -4.06 -12.31 19.25
N ALA A 90 -5.11 -12.83 19.89
CA ALA A 90 -6.15 -12.05 20.57
C ALA A 90 -5.62 -11.17 21.71
N SER A 91 -4.48 -11.53 22.31
CA SER A 91 -3.94 -10.86 23.49
C SER A 91 -2.80 -9.90 23.16
N LYS A 92 -1.91 -10.29 22.24
CA LYS A 92 -0.64 -9.60 21.95
C LYS A 92 -0.50 -9.19 20.49
N GLY A 93 -1.48 -9.50 19.64
CA GLY A 93 -1.47 -9.20 18.22
C GLY A 93 -2.02 -7.82 17.88
N LEU A 94 -2.39 -7.66 16.61
CA LEU A 94 -2.94 -6.43 16.05
C LEU A 94 -4.45 -6.29 16.26
N PHE A 95 -5.16 -7.29 16.80
CA PHE A 95 -6.60 -7.15 17.00
C PHE A 95 -6.94 -6.12 18.10
N PRO A 96 -7.92 -5.22 17.88
CA PRO A 96 -8.34 -4.24 18.86
C PRO A 96 -9.03 -4.90 20.05
N ARG A 97 -8.69 -4.43 21.26
CA ARG A 97 -9.36 -4.84 22.49
C ARG A 97 -10.72 -4.14 22.62
N PRO A 98 -11.67 -4.65 23.45
CA PRO A 98 -12.97 -4.02 23.64
C PRO A 98 -12.94 -2.53 24.02
N GLY A 99 -11.96 -2.09 24.81
CA GLY A 99 -11.76 -0.67 25.16
C GLY A 99 -10.94 0.15 24.16
N GLU A 100 -10.55 -0.42 23.02
CA GLU A 100 -9.83 0.24 21.94
C GLU A 100 -10.75 0.55 20.74
N MET A 101 -12.05 0.32 20.88
CA MET A 101 -13.08 0.53 19.84
C MET A 101 -14.16 1.47 20.35
N HIS A 102 -14.49 2.48 19.57
CA HIS A 102 -15.62 3.38 19.82
C HIS A 102 -16.56 3.33 18.63
N PHE A 103 -17.86 3.33 18.90
CA PHE A 103 -18.89 3.13 17.90
C PHE A 103 -19.83 4.32 17.85
N ASP A 104 -20.02 4.86 16.65
CA ASP A 104 -20.94 5.95 16.38
C ASP A 104 -21.91 5.51 15.28
N CYS A 105 -23.20 5.59 15.57
CA CYS A 105 -24.26 5.30 14.59
C CYS A 105 -25.37 6.32 14.74
N ASN A 106 -25.82 6.89 13.63
CA ASN A 106 -26.92 7.87 13.62
C ASN A 106 -28.34 7.24 13.77
N CYS A 107 -28.42 5.99 14.23
CA CYS A 107 -29.70 5.30 14.37
C CYS A 107 -30.40 5.69 15.69
N PRO A 108 -31.74 5.58 15.78
CA PRO A 108 -32.49 5.90 17.00
C PRO A 108 -32.30 4.88 18.13
N ASP A 109 -31.32 3.98 18.03
CA ASP A 109 -31.00 2.96 19.01
C ASP A 109 -29.99 3.52 20.00
N TRP A 110 -30.34 3.52 21.29
CA TRP A 110 -29.52 4.08 22.38
C TRP A 110 -28.46 3.09 22.90
N ALA A 111 -28.37 1.90 22.32
CA ALA A 111 -27.38 0.90 22.70
C ALA A 111 -26.02 1.19 22.05
N ASP A 112 -24.94 0.97 22.83
CA ASP A 112 -23.55 1.11 22.39
C ASP A 112 -23.22 0.24 21.15
N LEU A 113 -23.92 -0.90 21.00
CA LEU A 113 -23.83 -1.75 19.82
C LEU A 113 -25.22 -2.01 19.25
N CYS A 114 -25.61 -1.19 18.29
CA CYS A 114 -26.82 -1.41 17.51
C CYS A 114 -26.62 -2.52 16.46
N LYS A 115 -27.73 -2.97 15.85
CA LYS A 115 -27.69 -3.96 14.76
C LYS A 115 -26.87 -3.50 13.55
N HIS A 116 -26.79 -2.19 13.28
CA HIS A 116 -26.02 -1.63 12.17
C HIS A 116 -24.53 -1.71 12.44
N ILE A 117 -24.07 -1.33 13.64
CA ILE A 117 -22.68 -1.48 14.05
C ILE A 117 -22.28 -2.95 14.01
N ALA A 118 -23.12 -3.86 14.52
CA ALA A 118 -22.88 -5.29 14.44
C ALA A 118 -22.73 -5.77 12.98
N ALA A 119 -23.58 -5.30 12.06
CA ALA A 119 -23.47 -5.63 10.64
C ALA A 119 -22.16 -5.13 10.02
N VAL A 120 -21.74 -3.91 10.36
CA VAL A 120 -20.46 -3.35 9.90
C VAL A 120 -19.28 -4.13 10.46
N LEU A 121 -19.31 -4.51 11.74
CA LEU A 121 -18.25 -5.32 12.33
C LEU A 121 -18.14 -6.70 11.66
N TYR A 122 -19.25 -7.35 11.32
CA TYR A 122 -19.23 -8.58 10.50
C TYR A 122 -18.64 -8.32 9.11
N GLY A 123 -18.98 -7.21 8.47
CA GLY A 123 -18.40 -6.80 7.19
C GLY A 123 -16.90 -6.54 7.27
N ILE A 124 -16.41 -5.93 8.36
CA ILE A 124 -14.98 -5.76 8.63
C ILE A 124 -14.31 -7.12 8.75
N GLY A 125 -14.86 -8.03 9.57
CA GLY A 125 -14.33 -9.38 9.74
C GLY A 125 -14.19 -10.11 8.40
N HIS A 126 -15.25 -10.13 7.61
CA HIS A 126 -15.23 -10.76 6.28
C HIS A 126 -14.17 -10.18 5.33
N ARG A 127 -13.94 -8.86 5.40
CA ARG A 127 -12.92 -8.20 4.59
C ARG A 127 -11.50 -8.50 5.08
N LEU A 128 -11.30 -8.57 6.39
CA LEU A 128 -10.02 -8.96 6.99
C LEU A 128 -9.67 -10.42 6.71
N ASP A 129 -10.67 -11.31 6.65
CA ASP A 129 -10.46 -12.72 6.30
C ASP A 129 -9.92 -12.89 4.88
N SER A 130 -10.35 -12.02 3.95
CA SER A 130 -9.91 -12.05 2.56
C SER A 130 -8.67 -11.18 2.29
N GLN A 131 -8.47 -10.13 3.09
CA GLN A 131 -7.42 -9.11 2.92
C GLN A 131 -6.84 -8.73 4.31
N PRO A 132 -5.92 -9.53 4.86
CA PRO A 132 -5.38 -9.32 6.20
C PRO A 132 -4.54 -8.03 6.31
N ASP A 133 -4.00 -7.52 5.20
CA ASP A 133 -3.20 -6.29 5.14
C ASP A 133 -3.96 -5.06 5.66
N LEU A 134 -5.29 -5.08 5.55
CA LEU A 134 -6.15 -4.01 6.04
C LEU A 134 -6.08 -3.85 7.56
N LEU A 135 -5.66 -4.89 8.30
CA LEU A 135 -5.44 -4.80 9.75
C LEU A 135 -4.27 -3.87 10.09
N PHE A 136 -3.20 -3.88 9.27
CA PHE A 136 -2.06 -2.98 9.42
C PHE A 136 -2.47 -1.53 9.14
N VAL A 137 -3.23 -1.32 8.06
CA VAL A 137 -3.81 -0.01 7.72
C VAL A 137 -4.67 0.49 8.87
N LEU A 138 -5.58 -0.34 9.38
CA LEU A 138 -6.49 0.01 10.48
C LEU A 138 -5.73 0.40 11.75
N ARG A 139 -4.64 -0.30 12.07
CA ARG A 139 -3.79 -0.03 13.23
C ARG A 139 -2.77 1.09 13.02
N GLY A 140 -2.61 1.56 11.78
CA GLY A 140 -1.68 2.63 11.42
C GLY A 140 -0.23 2.19 11.49
N VAL A 141 0.06 0.93 11.15
CA VAL A 141 1.41 0.37 11.11
C VAL A 141 1.77 -0.02 9.68
N ASP A 142 3.04 0.13 9.32
CA ASP A 142 3.52 -0.25 8.00
C ASP A 142 3.99 -1.73 8.02
N PRO A 143 3.36 -2.63 7.24
CA PRO A 143 3.81 -4.02 7.15
C PRO A 143 5.25 -4.15 6.63
N GLN A 144 5.78 -3.17 5.87
CA GLN A 144 7.18 -3.18 5.41
C GLN A 144 8.19 -3.04 6.56
N GLU A 145 7.78 -2.58 7.74
CA GLU A 145 8.69 -2.56 8.89
C GLU A 145 8.94 -3.95 9.49
N LEU A 146 8.03 -4.92 9.27
CA LEU A 146 8.25 -6.31 9.68
C LEU A 146 9.37 -6.96 8.85
N VAL A 147 9.42 -6.59 7.58
CA VAL A 147 10.43 -6.97 6.61
C VAL A 147 11.78 -6.43 7.08
N SER A 148 11.88 -5.11 7.17
CA SER A 148 13.13 -4.37 7.37
C SER A 148 13.97 -4.85 8.57
N ASP A 149 13.34 -5.08 9.72
CA ASP A 149 14.04 -5.53 10.93
C ASP A 149 14.49 -7.00 10.85
N SER A 150 13.82 -7.83 10.05
CA SER A 150 14.20 -9.23 9.84
C SER A 150 15.42 -9.38 8.93
N PHE A 151 15.75 -8.35 8.14
CA PHE A 151 16.99 -8.25 7.34
C PHE A 151 18.14 -7.59 8.09
N ALA A 152 17.98 -7.28 9.38
CA ALA A 152 19.12 -6.99 10.22
C ALA A 152 19.94 -8.28 10.33
N ILE A 153 20.82 -8.49 9.33
CA ILE A 153 21.95 -9.40 9.41
C ILE A 153 22.56 -9.09 10.78
N PRO A 154 22.63 -10.06 11.70
CA PRO A 154 23.29 -9.81 12.98
C PRO A 154 24.62 -9.17 12.63
N GLU A 155 24.87 -7.96 13.17
CA GLU A 155 26.18 -7.34 13.00
C GLU A 155 27.20 -8.43 13.28
N PRO A 156 28.16 -8.68 12.38
CA PRO A 156 29.11 -9.76 12.57
C PRO A 156 29.67 -9.53 13.96
N VAL A 157 29.26 -10.38 14.91
CA VAL A 157 29.82 -10.40 16.24
C VAL A 157 31.29 -10.54 15.96
N SER A 158 32.04 -9.51 16.31
CA SER A 158 33.46 -9.41 16.10
C SER A 158 34.15 -10.39 17.05
N VAL A 159 33.85 -11.68 16.90
CA VAL A 159 34.73 -12.76 17.28
C VAL A 159 35.66 -12.94 16.10
N VAL A 160 36.43 -11.88 15.83
CA VAL A 160 37.62 -12.00 14.99
C VAL A 160 38.67 -12.65 15.88
N HIS A 161 38.57 -13.97 16.07
CA HIS A 161 39.82 -14.71 16.05
C HIS A 161 40.34 -14.51 14.64
N ALA A 162 41.47 -13.82 14.52
CA ALA A 162 42.12 -13.58 13.24
C ALA A 162 42.41 -14.93 12.59
N ILE A 163 41.51 -15.38 11.72
CA ILE A 163 41.74 -16.52 10.85
C ILE A 163 42.70 -15.98 9.78
N GLU A 164 43.93 -16.50 9.79
CA GLU A 164 44.95 -16.17 8.79
C GLU A 164 44.39 -16.43 7.39
N GLN A 165 44.76 -15.61 6.40
CA GLN A 165 44.20 -15.66 5.04
C GLN A 165 44.30 -17.06 4.40
N ASP A 166 45.32 -17.84 4.76
CA ASP A 166 45.51 -19.21 4.28
C ASP A 166 44.41 -20.17 4.80
N GLN A 167 43.83 -19.92 5.97
CA GLN A 167 42.74 -20.72 6.52
C GLN A 167 41.39 -20.40 5.89
N LEU A 168 41.20 -19.18 5.36
CA LEU A 168 39.96 -18.81 4.66
C LEU A 168 39.84 -19.51 3.31
N ALA A 169 40.94 -19.64 2.58
CA ALA A 169 41.00 -20.40 1.32
C ALA A 169 40.72 -21.89 1.54
N ALA A 170 41.23 -22.47 2.65
CA ALA A 170 41.01 -23.86 3.01
C ALA A 170 39.56 -24.18 3.43
N ILE A 171 38.86 -23.22 4.04
CA ILE A 171 37.47 -23.41 4.49
C ILE A 171 36.47 -23.23 3.33
N PHE A 172 36.71 -22.29 2.42
CA PHE A 172 35.76 -21.95 1.36
C PHE A 172 36.13 -22.46 -0.03
N GLY A 173 37.32 -23.03 -0.22
CA GLY A 173 37.73 -23.65 -1.50
C GLY A 173 37.79 -22.66 -2.67
N ILE A 174 37.94 -21.36 -2.39
CA ILE A 174 38.03 -20.30 -3.39
C ILE A 174 39.43 -19.70 -3.29
N GLU A 175 40.27 -19.95 -4.29
CA GLU A 175 41.56 -19.26 -4.46
C GLU A 175 41.28 -17.81 -4.88
N MET A 176 41.65 -16.84 -4.04
CA MET A 176 41.63 -15.42 -4.40
C MET A 176 43.03 -14.99 -4.82
N ASP A 177 43.27 -14.84 -6.12
CA ASP A 177 44.52 -14.30 -6.66
C ASP A 177 44.76 -12.87 -6.14
N ALA A 178 45.83 -12.71 -5.37
CA ALA A 178 46.20 -11.49 -4.67
C ALA A 178 46.97 -10.47 -5.54
N ASP A 179 46.62 -10.33 -6.81
CA ASP A 179 47.25 -9.35 -7.70
C ASP A 179 46.21 -8.46 -8.40
N SER A 180 45.73 -7.44 -7.69
CA SER A 180 45.50 -6.08 -8.21
C SER A 180 44.69 -5.22 -7.24
N VAL A 181 45.37 -4.61 -6.27
CA VAL A 181 44.82 -3.44 -5.55
C VAL A 181 45.67 -2.22 -5.91
N PRO A 182 45.14 -1.21 -6.62
CA PRO A 182 45.85 0.04 -6.84
C PRO A 182 45.97 0.79 -5.51
N GLN A 183 47.19 0.99 -5.02
CA GLN A 183 47.46 1.81 -3.84
C GLN A 183 47.08 3.28 -4.10
N SER A 184 46.26 3.84 -3.22
CA SER A 184 45.94 5.27 -3.16
C SER A 184 46.90 5.98 -2.17
N PRO A 185 47.53 7.11 -2.51
CA PRO A 185 48.54 7.73 -1.66
C PRO A 185 47.95 8.64 -0.56
N ALA A 186 48.69 8.70 0.56
CA ALA A 186 48.41 9.43 1.79
C ALA A 186 48.35 10.99 1.66
N PRO A 187 47.77 11.72 2.64
CA PRO A 187 47.30 13.09 2.45
C PRO A 187 48.40 14.15 2.67
N ARG A 188 48.47 15.14 1.78
CA ARG A 188 49.23 16.39 1.98
C ARG A 188 48.29 17.56 2.24
N SER A 189 48.65 18.37 3.23
CA SER A 189 48.05 19.66 3.54
C SER A 189 48.34 20.69 2.45
N SER A 190 47.32 21.41 1.98
CA SER A 190 47.40 22.83 1.60
C SER A 190 46.06 23.38 1.08
N LYS A 191 45.67 24.49 1.72
CA LYS A 191 44.94 25.68 1.27
C LYS A 191 44.08 25.61 -0.02
N SER A 192 42.81 26.01 0.15
CA SER A 192 41.79 26.32 -0.87
C SER A 192 42.29 27.25 -2.00
N PRO A 193 41.74 27.14 -3.23
CA PRO A 193 40.56 27.94 -3.56
C PRO A 193 39.52 27.30 -4.52
N LYS A 194 38.33 27.93 -4.51
CA LYS A 194 37.15 27.79 -5.39
C LYS A 194 37.42 27.27 -6.82
N SER A 195 36.70 26.21 -7.23
CA SER A 195 36.02 26.15 -8.54
C SER A 195 34.96 25.05 -8.58
N THR A 196 33.81 25.36 -9.18
CA THR A 196 32.64 24.49 -9.37
C THR A 196 32.86 23.43 -10.46
N PRO A 197 32.40 22.18 -10.32
CA PRO A 197 32.23 21.29 -11.45
C PRO A 197 30.75 21.10 -11.84
N LYS A 198 30.55 21.14 -13.16
CA LYS A 198 29.30 21.06 -13.89
C LYS A 198 28.68 19.67 -13.77
N LYS A 199 27.35 19.64 -13.64
CA LYS A 199 26.45 18.49 -13.78
C LYS A 199 26.58 17.90 -15.20
N PRO A 200 26.69 16.57 -15.40
CA PRO A 200 26.59 16.00 -16.73
C PRO A 200 25.13 16.07 -17.22
N LEU A 201 24.97 16.58 -18.44
CA LEU A 201 23.69 16.76 -19.12
C LEU A 201 23.10 15.41 -19.54
N LYS A 202 21.84 15.16 -19.16
CA LYS A 202 21.00 14.12 -19.78
C LYS A 202 20.65 14.52 -21.22
N PRO A 203 20.59 13.59 -22.19
CA PRO A 203 20.24 13.91 -23.57
C PRO A 203 18.78 14.37 -23.65
N LYS A 204 18.58 15.52 -24.29
CA LYS A 204 17.27 16.09 -24.58
C LYS A 204 16.65 15.34 -25.77
N SER A 205 15.69 14.46 -25.54
CA SER A 205 14.68 14.19 -26.58
C SER A 205 13.54 15.18 -26.38
N SER A 206 13.33 16.01 -27.38
CA SER A 206 12.30 17.04 -27.43
C SER A 206 10.92 16.39 -27.58
N SER A 207 10.32 15.89 -26.50
CA SER A 207 8.90 15.53 -26.52
C SER A 207 8.08 16.82 -26.39
N ILE A 208 7.37 17.15 -27.47
CA ILE A 208 6.43 18.27 -27.53
C ILE A 208 5.39 18.06 -26.42
N ARG A 209 5.34 18.96 -25.42
CA ARG A 209 4.29 18.95 -24.39
C ARG A 209 2.98 19.45 -25.00
N ILE A 210 2.26 18.56 -25.67
CA ILE A 210 0.90 18.84 -26.14
C ILE A 210 0.02 19.02 -24.90
N ARG A 211 -0.68 20.17 -24.81
CA ARG A 211 -1.77 20.38 -23.86
C ARG A 211 -3.09 20.16 -24.62
N PRO A 212 -3.73 18.99 -24.51
CA PRO A 212 -4.89 18.68 -25.32
C PRO A 212 -6.13 19.51 -24.89
N SER A 213 -6.84 20.05 -25.87
CA SER A 213 -8.21 20.58 -25.72
C SER A 213 -9.24 19.59 -26.29
N GLY A 214 -10.51 19.71 -25.92
CA GLY A 214 -11.56 18.84 -26.48
C GLY A 214 -11.63 18.87 -28.01
N ALA A 215 -11.45 20.06 -28.60
CA ALA A 215 -11.36 20.22 -30.05
C ALA A 215 -10.14 19.49 -30.67
N SER A 216 -8.99 19.46 -29.97
CA SER A 216 -7.80 18.75 -30.45
C SER A 216 -7.99 17.24 -30.47
N VAL A 217 -8.64 16.67 -29.45
CA VAL A 217 -8.94 15.23 -29.36
C VAL A 217 -9.91 14.83 -30.49
N ARG A 218 -10.96 15.63 -30.71
CA ARG A 218 -11.93 15.42 -31.81
C ARG A 218 -11.26 15.46 -33.19
N ARG A 219 -10.35 16.41 -33.40
CA ARG A 219 -9.57 16.51 -34.66
C ARG A 219 -8.63 15.32 -34.82
N LEU A 220 -7.93 14.90 -33.77
CA LEU A 220 -7.00 13.78 -33.81
C LEU A 220 -7.72 12.47 -34.17
N ARG A 221 -8.87 12.19 -33.53
CA ARG A 221 -9.68 11.01 -33.84
C ARG A 221 -10.16 11.01 -35.29
N LYS A 222 -10.68 12.14 -35.78
CA LYS A 222 -11.12 12.28 -37.19
C LYS A 222 -9.97 12.10 -38.17
N LYS A 223 -8.78 12.61 -37.84
CA LYS A 223 -7.58 12.49 -38.68
C LYS A 223 -7.10 11.03 -38.79
N LEU A 224 -7.19 10.28 -37.71
CA LEU A 224 -6.86 8.85 -37.68
C LEU A 224 -7.96 7.95 -38.29
N GLY A 225 -9.12 8.50 -38.64
CA GLY A 225 -10.25 7.73 -39.19
C GLY A 225 -10.89 6.77 -38.19
N LEU A 226 -10.64 6.92 -36.89
CA LEU A 226 -11.09 5.98 -35.86
C LEU A 226 -12.52 6.27 -35.38
N SER A 227 -13.26 5.20 -35.13
CA SER A 227 -14.52 5.25 -34.39
C SER A 227 -14.30 5.69 -32.94
N LEU A 228 -15.38 6.09 -32.25
CA LEU A 228 -15.30 6.45 -30.82
C LEU A 228 -14.84 5.26 -29.94
N ALA A 229 -15.16 4.02 -30.34
CA ALA A 229 -14.78 2.82 -29.61
C ALA A 229 -13.29 2.50 -29.78
N GLU A 230 -12.80 2.49 -31.02
CA GLU A 230 -11.38 2.21 -31.32
C GLU A 230 -10.46 3.28 -30.72
N PHE A 231 -10.88 4.54 -30.73
CA PHE A 231 -10.12 5.62 -30.10
C PHE A 231 -10.08 5.48 -28.58
N ALA A 232 -11.17 5.04 -27.96
CA ALA A 232 -11.24 4.81 -26.53
C ALA A 232 -10.31 3.66 -26.10
N ASP A 233 -10.30 2.58 -26.88
CA ASP A 233 -9.42 1.42 -26.68
C ASP A 233 -7.94 1.82 -26.79
N GLN A 234 -7.55 2.54 -27.85
CA GLN A 234 -6.16 2.98 -28.03
C GLN A 234 -5.70 4.03 -27.00
N ALA A 235 -6.64 4.80 -26.43
CA ALA A 235 -6.35 5.78 -25.39
C ALA A 235 -6.48 5.20 -23.96
N ASP A 236 -6.77 3.89 -23.84
CA ASP A 236 -7.02 3.17 -22.58
C ASP A 236 -8.04 3.87 -21.65
N VAL A 237 -9.15 4.33 -22.25
CA VAL A 237 -10.25 4.99 -21.55
C VAL A 237 -11.60 4.49 -22.04
N THR A 238 -12.66 4.78 -21.30
CA THR A 238 -14.02 4.41 -21.71
C THR A 238 -14.58 5.36 -22.78
N ILE A 239 -15.49 4.85 -23.61
CA ILE A 239 -16.19 5.63 -24.66
C ILE A 239 -16.86 6.89 -24.08
N ALA A 240 -17.45 6.79 -22.89
CA ALA A 240 -18.06 7.91 -22.18
C ALA A 240 -17.06 8.99 -21.76
N THR A 241 -15.81 8.62 -21.53
CA THR A 241 -14.71 9.54 -21.19
C THR A 241 -14.27 10.31 -22.43
N VAL A 242 -14.12 9.63 -23.58
CA VAL A 242 -13.84 10.29 -24.87
C VAL A 242 -14.95 11.26 -25.26
N LYS A 243 -16.23 10.88 -25.09
CA LYS A 243 -17.37 11.78 -25.33
C LYS A 243 -17.32 13.04 -24.45
N ARG A 244 -16.99 12.89 -23.16
CA ARG A 244 -16.80 14.03 -22.25
C ARG A 244 -15.63 14.91 -22.68
N TRP A 245 -14.51 14.31 -23.11
CA TRP A 245 -13.37 15.07 -23.62
C TRP A 245 -13.72 15.89 -24.85
N GLU A 246 -14.41 15.31 -25.84
CA GLU A 246 -14.80 16.04 -27.06
C GLU A 246 -15.84 17.14 -26.80
N ALA A 247 -16.64 17.02 -25.74
CA ALA A 247 -17.65 18.00 -25.34
C ALA A 247 -17.09 19.18 -24.51
N CYS A 248 -15.88 19.06 -23.95
CA CYS A 248 -15.27 20.13 -23.18
C CYS A 248 -14.76 21.26 -24.11
N PRO A 249 -15.22 22.52 -23.92
CA PRO A 249 -14.74 23.67 -24.68
C PRO A 249 -13.33 24.12 -24.26
N ASP A 250 -12.98 23.87 -23.00
CA ASP A 250 -11.71 24.30 -22.40
C ASP A 250 -10.59 23.25 -22.48
N LYS A 251 -9.41 23.61 -21.95
CA LYS A 251 -8.23 22.74 -21.85
C LYS A 251 -8.54 21.53 -20.95
N LEU A 252 -8.21 20.33 -21.43
CA LEU A 252 -8.43 19.10 -20.68
C LEU A 252 -7.29 18.91 -19.66
N GLN A 253 -7.65 18.67 -18.40
CA GLN A 253 -6.71 18.20 -17.38
C GLN A 253 -6.77 16.68 -17.32
N LEU A 254 -5.81 16.04 -17.98
CA LEU A 254 -5.74 14.59 -18.12
C LEU A 254 -4.72 14.00 -17.14
N LYS A 255 -4.96 12.77 -16.70
CA LYS A 255 -3.98 11.97 -15.95
C LYS A 255 -2.77 11.67 -16.84
N ALA A 256 -1.60 11.46 -16.24
CA ALA A 256 -0.34 11.25 -16.98
C ALA A 256 -0.46 10.14 -18.04
N ARG A 257 -1.08 9.01 -17.69
CA ARG A 257 -1.29 7.86 -18.59
C ARG A 257 -2.11 8.20 -19.84
N SER A 258 -3.21 8.94 -19.70
CA SER A 258 -4.04 9.32 -20.86
C SER A 258 -3.39 10.44 -21.68
N LEU A 259 -2.56 11.28 -21.06
CA LEU A 259 -1.75 12.27 -21.76
C LEU A 259 -0.68 11.58 -22.63
N GLU A 260 0.03 10.60 -22.11
CA GLU A 260 1.02 9.80 -22.84
C GLU A 260 0.37 9.05 -24.01
N ALA A 261 -0.79 8.41 -23.80
CA ALA A 261 -1.51 7.74 -24.88
C ALA A 261 -1.92 8.72 -26.00
N LEU A 262 -2.40 9.91 -25.65
CA LEU A 262 -2.71 10.95 -26.65
C LEU A 262 -1.46 11.47 -27.37
N GLN A 263 -0.31 11.54 -26.70
CA GLN A 263 0.96 11.90 -27.32
C GLN A 263 1.41 10.84 -28.33
N GLN A 264 1.29 9.56 -28.00
CA GLN A 264 1.58 8.46 -28.91
C GLN A 264 0.64 8.47 -30.13
N LEU A 265 -0.65 8.69 -29.92
CA LEU A 265 -1.62 8.83 -31.01
C LEU A 265 -1.33 10.06 -31.89
N HIS A 266 -0.89 11.15 -31.29
CA HIS A 266 -0.47 12.33 -32.04
C HIS A 266 0.79 12.08 -32.86
N GLN A 267 1.78 11.36 -32.33
CA GLN A 267 2.98 10.93 -33.08
C GLN A 267 2.64 9.96 -34.21
N ARG A 268 1.59 9.14 -34.06
CA ARG A 268 1.13 8.26 -35.13
C ARG A 268 0.41 9.03 -36.25
N ALA A 269 -0.15 10.19 -35.94
CA ALA A 269 -0.93 11.00 -36.87
C ALA A 269 -0.12 12.07 -37.62
N TYR A 270 1.15 12.29 -37.25
CA TYR A 270 2.06 13.31 -37.80
C TYR A 270 3.47 12.74 -37.95
#